data_AF-A0A7W7SIK4-F1
#
_entry.id   AF-A0A7W7SIK4-F1
#
_cell.length_a   1.000
_cell.length_b   1.000
_cell.length_c   1.000
_cell.angle_alpha   90.00
_cell.angle_beta   90.00
_cell.angle_gamma   90.00
#
_symmetry.space_group_name_H-M   'P 1'
#
loop_
_entity.id
_entity.type
_entity.pdbx_description
1 polymer ?
#
loop_
_entity_poly.entity_id
_entity_poly.type
_entity_poly.pdbx_seq_one_letter_code
_entity_poly.pdbx_strand_id
1 'polypeptide(L)'
;MRWGIVRVLRDRNAGLYLGGVILSGFGDSAMALAAGIWVKTLTGSDSLAALVGFCMWLPAFVGPAIGTLADRVRRRPLLVGTNLVLAAVLTAPLALRSREDVWLLFVVLTLVGVGTVLVDAAETALIAAAVPGELRGDFNGLVRTSIESMKLVAPLAGAGLFTAFGGPAVALLDAVTFVLAAAAFRLIRVREPRPAPRSERSWTTETAEGARYLWHHPVLRPLVLAGGVAMVASSLSSAATYAMLDVGLHRSPAFAAVLTTLQGLGSVVSGLAAGALLRRMPERTFAAAGIALFALGVLARSTPSLPLVLAGSLAIGLGLPYPLIAALTAVQRETPGELLGRVAATASTLLYAPTGLALLVGTGMVAGLDYRVQIITAGTLALGTAAVLLLAPKNTPDPNSLAAHGMSAEPGQ
;
A
#
# COMPACT_ATOMS: atom_id res chain seq x y z
N MET A 1 10.10 -20.50 14.37
CA MET A 1 9.60 -19.11 14.34
C MET A 1 10.23 -18.17 15.39
N ARG A 2 10.43 -18.53 16.67
CA ARG A 2 10.95 -17.58 17.70
C ARG A 2 12.44 -17.21 17.61
N TRP A 3 13.29 -18.01 16.96
CA TRP A 3 14.75 -17.77 16.93
C TRP A 3 15.22 -16.76 15.88
N GLY A 4 14.51 -16.61 14.75
CA GLY A 4 14.82 -15.64 13.69
C GLY A 4 14.59 -14.20 14.13
N ILE A 5 13.42 -13.92 14.74
CA ILE A 5 13.05 -12.58 15.23
C ILE A 5 14.01 -12.08 16.33
N VAL A 6 14.41 -12.95 17.27
CA VAL A 6 15.35 -12.58 18.34
C VAL A 6 16.76 -12.33 17.78
N ARG A 7 17.18 -13.07 16.74
CA ARG A 7 18.44 -12.81 16.03
C ARG A 7 18.40 -11.51 15.25
N VAL A 8 17.29 -11.22 14.57
CA VAL A 8 17.06 -9.95 13.85
C VAL A 8 17.09 -8.76 14.80
N LEU A 9 16.41 -8.84 15.95
CA LEU A 9 16.41 -7.77 16.95
C LEU A 9 17.76 -7.60 17.67
N ARG A 10 18.60 -8.64 17.69
CA ARG A 10 19.99 -8.56 18.20
C ARG A 10 20.96 -7.92 17.21
N ASP A 11 20.65 -7.93 15.92
CA ASP A 11 21.48 -7.27 14.92
C ASP A 11 21.23 -5.76 14.97
N ARG A 12 22.29 -5.01 15.28
CA ARG A 12 22.25 -3.56 15.42
C ARG A 12 21.75 -2.87 14.14
N ASN A 13 22.18 -3.34 12.96
CA ASN A 13 21.80 -2.72 11.70
C ASN A 13 20.32 -2.99 11.39
N ALA A 14 19.85 -4.21 11.64
CA ALA A 14 18.45 -4.59 11.47
C ALA A 14 17.54 -3.80 12.42
N GLY A 15 17.93 -3.65 13.70
CA GLY A 15 17.19 -2.86 14.69
C GLY A 15 17.13 -1.36 14.34
N LEU A 16 18.26 -0.78 13.89
CA LEU A 16 18.30 0.62 13.44
C LEU A 16 17.42 0.85 12.21
N TYR A 17 17.47 -0.04 11.22
CA TYR A 17 16.61 0.05 10.05
C TYR A 17 15.14 -0.04 10.45
N LEU A 18 14.77 -1.04 11.25
CA LEU A 18 13.39 -1.25 11.68
C LEU A 18 12.87 -0.03 12.45
N GLY A 19 13.68 0.54 13.35
CA GLY A 19 13.32 1.77 14.06
C GLY A 19 13.10 2.95 13.13
N GLY A 20 13.96 3.12 12.11
CA GLY A 20 13.82 4.17 11.11
C GLY A 20 12.51 4.07 10.32
N VAL A 21 12.20 2.88 9.79
CA VAL A 21 10.98 2.62 9.01
C VAL A 21 9.72 2.78 9.86
N ILE A 22 9.75 2.35 11.13
CA ILE A 22 8.61 2.51 12.04
C ILE A 22 8.35 3.98 12.31
N LEU A 23 9.39 4.77 12.57
CA LEU A 23 9.26 6.19 12.86
C LEU A 23 8.74 6.94 11.64
N SER A 24 9.35 6.77 10.47
CA SER A 24 8.89 7.44 9.25
C SER A 24 7.47 7.00 8.87
N GLY A 25 7.16 5.70 8.93
CA GLY A 25 5.82 5.19 8.64
C GLY A 25 4.75 5.69 9.61
N PHE A 26 5.12 5.96 10.87
CA PHE A 26 4.23 6.60 11.85
C PHE A 26 3.95 8.07 11.47
N GLY A 27 4.99 8.84 11.14
CA GLY A 27 4.87 10.21 10.69
C GLY A 27 4.01 10.34 9.43
N ASP A 28 4.36 9.58 8.38
CA ASP A 28 3.66 9.55 7.09
C ASP A 28 2.18 9.20 7.27
N SER A 29 1.87 8.16 8.05
CA SER A 29 0.49 7.74 8.25
C SER A 29 -0.31 8.74 9.08
N ALA A 30 0.30 9.44 10.04
CA ALA A 30 -0.34 10.49 10.82
C ALA A 30 -0.59 11.73 9.94
N MET A 31 0.42 12.15 9.17
CA MET A 31 0.36 13.31 8.29
C MET A 31 -0.61 13.09 7.13
N ALA A 32 -0.66 11.90 6.53
CA ALA A 32 -1.60 11.57 5.46
C ALA A 32 -3.05 11.80 5.86
N LEU A 33 -3.44 11.35 7.06
CA LEU A 33 -4.79 11.58 7.59
C LEU A 33 -4.97 13.05 7.99
N ALA A 34 -4.02 13.61 8.75
CA ALA A 34 -4.10 14.98 9.25
C ALA A 34 -4.18 15.99 8.11
N ALA A 35 -3.47 15.80 7.00
CA ALA A 35 -3.52 16.66 5.84
C ALA A 35 -4.91 16.66 5.17
N GLY A 36 -5.55 15.49 5.05
CA GLY A 36 -6.93 15.42 4.55
C GLY A 36 -7.91 16.16 5.45
N ILE A 37 -7.80 15.96 6.77
CA ILE A 37 -8.57 16.72 7.78
C ILE A 37 -8.28 18.21 7.65
N TRP A 38 -7.02 18.61 7.55
CA TRP A 38 -6.58 20.01 7.49
C TRP A 38 -7.16 20.73 6.27
N VAL A 39 -7.07 20.11 5.10
CA VAL A 39 -7.64 20.65 3.87
C VAL A 39 -9.16 20.75 3.98
N LYS A 40 -9.85 19.73 4.51
CA LYS A 40 -11.30 19.80 4.73
C LYS A 40 -11.67 20.94 5.69
N THR A 41 -10.96 21.10 6.80
CA THR A 41 -11.21 22.14 7.81
C THR A 41 -10.99 23.55 7.25
N LEU A 42 -9.97 23.76 6.42
CA LEU A 42 -9.68 25.08 5.83
C LEU A 42 -10.59 25.44 4.65
N THR A 43 -10.97 24.45 3.83
CA THR A 43 -11.64 24.68 2.55
C THR A 43 -13.14 24.38 2.57
N GLY A 44 -13.60 23.54 3.50
CA GLY A 44 -14.94 22.95 3.50
C GLY A 44 -15.18 21.89 2.42
N SER A 45 -14.21 21.61 1.54
CA SER A 45 -14.38 20.76 0.36
C SER A 45 -13.92 19.33 0.60
N ASP A 46 -14.81 18.35 0.39
CA ASP A 46 -14.48 16.92 0.46
C ASP A 46 -13.60 16.46 -0.70
N SER A 47 -13.80 17.03 -1.89
CA SER A 47 -12.97 16.70 -3.05
C SER A 47 -11.54 17.20 -2.88
N LEU A 48 -11.33 18.42 -2.35
CA LEU A 48 -9.97 18.89 -2.04
C LEU A 48 -9.30 18.03 -0.96
N ALA A 49 -10.06 17.55 0.04
CA ALA A 49 -9.55 16.62 1.04
C ALA A 49 -9.20 15.24 0.47
N ALA A 50 -9.98 14.73 -0.49
CA ALA A 50 -9.67 13.49 -1.20
C ALA A 50 -8.45 13.64 -2.14
N LEU A 51 -8.27 14.83 -2.75
CA LEU A 51 -7.14 15.14 -3.62
C LEU A 51 -5.79 14.99 -2.91
N VAL A 52 -5.75 15.23 -1.59
CA VAL A 52 -4.55 14.97 -0.76
C VAL A 52 -4.01 13.55 -0.95
N GLY A 53 -4.90 12.56 -0.92
CA GLY A 53 -4.51 11.17 -1.14
C GLY A 53 -3.93 10.96 -2.54
N PHE A 54 -4.54 11.56 -3.56
CA PHE A 54 -4.03 11.48 -4.93
C PHE A 54 -2.63 12.10 -5.07
N CYS A 55 -2.37 13.25 -4.43
CA CYS A 55 -1.07 13.90 -4.46
C CYS A 55 0.08 13.02 -3.96
N MET A 56 -0.17 12.17 -2.96
CA MET A 56 0.83 11.20 -2.46
C MET A 56 1.08 10.05 -3.44
N TRP A 57 0.07 9.64 -4.21
CA TRP A 57 0.19 8.55 -5.19
C TRP A 57 0.66 9.01 -6.58
N LEU A 58 0.51 10.30 -6.89
CA LEU A 58 0.90 10.88 -8.17
C LEU A 58 2.34 10.52 -8.61
N PRO A 59 3.36 10.57 -7.73
CA PRO A 59 4.73 10.20 -8.09
C PRO A 59 4.91 8.74 -8.52
N ALA A 60 4.04 7.83 -8.08
CA ALA A 60 4.13 6.42 -8.43
C ALA A 60 3.96 6.16 -9.94
N PHE A 61 3.21 7.02 -10.65
CA PHE A 61 3.03 6.92 -12.11
C PHE A 61 4.32 7.16 -12.89
N VAL A 62 5.22 7.98 -12.35
CA VAL A 62 6.56 8.22 -12.90
C VAL A 62 7.64 7.49 -12.09
N GLY A 63 7.22 6.54 -11.24
CA GLY A 63 8.07 5.78 -10.34
C GLY A 63 9.26 5.09 -11.01
N PRO A 64 9.13 4.48 -12.20
CA PRO A 64 10.28 3.92 -12.93
C PRO A 64 11.37 4.95 -13.22
N ALA A 65 11.01 6.18 -13.62
CA ALA A 65 11.98 7.23 -13.87
C ALA A 65 12.68 7.66 -12.57
N ILE A 66 11.92 7.84 -11.49
CA ILE A 66 12.45 8.17 -10.15
C ILE A 66 13.37 7.06 -9.63
N GLY A 67 12.98 5.79 -9.79
CA GLY A 67 13.77 4.63 -9.39
C GLY A 67 15.09 4.52 -10.17
N THR A 68 15.08 4.79 -11.48
CA THR A 68 16.34 4.79 -12.25
C THR A 68 17.32 5.89 -11.82
N LEU A 69 16.82 6.99 -11.25
CA LEU A 69 17.66 8.02 -10.63
C LEU A 69 18.26 7.50 -9.32
N ALA A 70 17.47 6.78 -8.51
CA ALA A 70 17.93 6.16 -7.27
C ALA A 70 19.04 5.13 -7.49
N ASP A 71 18.98 4.36 -8.58
CA ASP A 71 19.98 3.35 -8.92
C ASP A 71 21.37 3.93 -9.24
N ARG A 72 21.43 5.22 -9.64
CA ARG A 72 22.69 5.89 -10.03
C ARG A 72 23.49 6.43 -8.86
N VAL A 73 22.92 6.46 -7.66
CA VAL A 73 23.53 7.05 -6.47
C VAL A 73 23.77 6.00 -5.38
N ARG A 74 24.65 6.33 -4.43
CA ARG A 74 24.89 5.47 -3.26
C ARG A 74 23.64 5.47 -2.37
N ARG A 75 23.29 4.31 -1.82
CA ARG A 75 21.95 4.06 -1.24
C ARG A 75 21.80 4.72 0.11
N ARG A 76 22.80 4.61 0.98
CA ARG A 76 22.78 5.26 2.29
C ARG A 76 22.78 6.79 2.20
N PRO A 77 23.63 7.45 1.39
CA PRO A 77 23.51 8.89 1.18
C PRO A 77 22.17 9.32 0.59
N LEU A 78 21.60 8.53 -0.32
CA LEU A 78 20.27 8.80 -0.86
C LEU A 78 19.21 8.74 0.23
N LEU A 79 19.15 7.66 1.02
CA LEU A 79 18.18 7.54 2.11
C LEU A 79 18.29 8.68 3.12
N VAL A 80 19.51 8.98 3.58
CA VAL A 80 19.74 10.08 4.54
C VAL A 80 19.37 11.43 3.90
N GLY A 81 19.80 11.69 2.67
CA GLY A 81 19.52 12.93 1.96
C GLY A 81 18.03 13.14 1.72
N THR A 82 17.33 12.13 1.21
CA THR A 82 15.88 12.17 0.98
C THR A 82 15.13 12.45 2.27
N ASN A 83 15.41 11.71 3.35
CA ASN A 83 14.74 11.93 4.64
C ASN A 83 14.99 13.35 5.19
N LEU A 84 16.21 13.90 5.07
CA LEU A 84 16.48 15.28 5.49
C LEU A 84 15.77 16.33 4.62
N VAL A 85 15.70 16.10 3.31
CA VAL A 85 14.94 16.98 2.39
C VAL A 85 13.45 16.94 2.74
N LEU A 86 12.88 15.76 2.97
CA LEU A 86 11.48 15.61 3.37
C LEU A 86 11.19 16.28 4.70
N ALA A 87 12.08 16.14 5.69
CA ALA A 87 11.97 16.85 6.96
C ALA A 87 11.92 18.37 6.76
N ALA A 88 12.78 18.92 5.90
CA ALA A 88 12.77 20.34 5.58
C ALA A 88 11.49 20.75 4.83
N VAL A 89 11.05 19.96 3.85
CA VAL A 89 9.82 20.20 3.08
C VAL A 89 8.58 20.21 3.98
N LEU A 90 8.53 19.34 4.99
CA LEU A 90 7.45 19.29 5.99
C LEU A 90 7.44 20.46 6.98
N THR A 91 8.44 21.34 6.96
CA THR A 91 8.36 22.63 7.65
C THR A 91 7.63 23.70 6.84
N ALA A 92 7.51 23.55 5.51
CA ALA A 92 6.81 24.52 4.66
C ALA A 92 5.34 24.72 5.06
N PRO A 93 4.58 23.68 5.46
CA PRO A 93 3.21 23.86 5.94
C PRO A 93 3.05 24.74 7.19
N LEU A 94 4.13 25.03 7.93
CA LEU A 94 4.10 25.96 9.07
C LEU A 94 3.71 27.39 8.63
N ALA A 95 3.95 27.72 7.36
CA ALA A 95 3.59 28.99 6.76
C ALA A 95 2.11 29.06 6.34
N LEU A 96 1.34 27.95 6.36
CA LEU A 96 -0.09 28.00 6.08
C LEU A 96 -0.79 28.87 7.13
N ARG A 97 -1.45 29.92 6.66
CA ARG A 97 -2.27 30.81 7.48
C ARG A 97 -3.70 30.87 6.98
N SER A 98 -3.94 30.56 5.70
CA SER A 98 -5.23 30.74 5.05
C SER A 98 -5.60 29.60 4.09
N ARG A 99 -6.82 29.66 3.58
CA ARG A 99 -7.32 28.79 2.51
C ARG A 99 -6.55 28.95 1.19
N GLU A 100 -6.01 30.13 0.92
CA GLU A 100 -5.28 30.44 -0.32
C GLU A 100 -3.95 29.69 -0.38
N ASP A 101 -3.42 29.26 0.76
CA ASP A 101 -2.13 28.58 0.89
C ASP A 101 -2.25 27.05 0.77
N VAL A 102 -3.46 26.51 0.60
CA VAL A 102 -3.70 25.05 0.61
C VAL A 102 -2.93 24.32 -0.49
N TRP A 103 -2.58 25.00 -1.59
CA TRP A 103 -1.74 24.43 -2.64
C TRP A 103 -0.36 24.00 -2.14
N LEU A 104 0.19 24.65 -1.10
CA LEU A 104 1.46 24.27 -0.49
C LEU A 104 1.39 22.86 0.09
N LEU A 105 0.27 22.46 0.71
CA LEU A 105 0.08 21.10 1.21
C LEU A 105 0.09 20.08 0.06
N PHE A 106 -0.54 20.38 -1.07
CA PHE A 106 -0.51 19.49 -2.23
C PHE A 106 0.92 19.30 -2.75
N VAL A 107 1.68 20.39 -2.89
CA VAL A 107 3.09 20.33 -3.31
C VAL A 107 3.92 19.53 -2.33
N VAL A 108 3.80 19.80 -1.03
CA VAL A 108 4.52 19.09 0.03
C VAL A 108 4.23 17.59 0.00
N LEU A 109 2.97 17.20 -0.10
CA LEU A 109 2.58 15.78 -0.08
C LEU A 109 2.95 15.05 -1.37
N THR A 110 3.00 15.75 -2.51
CA THR A 110 3.59 15.20 -3.73
C THR A 110 5.10 15.01 -3.60
N LEU A 111 5.82 15.94 -2.97
CA LEU A 111 7.25 15.76 -2.68
C LEU A 111 7.50 14.60 -1.71
N VAL A 112 6.63 14.44 -0.69
CA VAL A 112 6.64 13.27 0.20
C VAL A 112 6.47 11.98 -0.61
N GLY A 113 5.48 11.91 -1.51
CA GLY A 113 5.29 10.75 -2.38
C GLY A 113 6.50 10.44 -3.28
N VAL A 114 7.19 11.46 -3.83
CA VAL A 114 8.45 11.28 -4.57
C VAL A 114 9.51 10.67 -3.66
N GLY A 115 9.60 11.19 -2.44
CA GLY A 115 10.48 10.69 -1.40
C GLY A 115 10.21 9.23 -1.05
N THR A 116 8.94 8.83 -0.89
CA THR A 116 8.54 7.43 -0.65
C THR A 116 9.05 6.52 -1.76
N VAL A 117 8.86 6.89 -3.04
CA VAL A 117 9.35 6.09 -4.18
C VAL A 117 10.88 5.95 -4.15
N LEU A 118 11.60 7.02 -3.82
CA LEU A 118 13.07 6.99 -3.70
C LEU A 118 13.53 6.12 -2.53
N VAL A 119 12.86 6.23 -1.38
CA VAL A 119 13.15 5.46 -0.17
C VAL A 119 12.90 3.98 -0.43
N ASP A 120 11.74 3.60 -0.96
CA ASP A 120 11.39 2.20 -1.26
C ASP A 120 12.42 1.53 -2.19
N ALA A 121 12.87 2.24 -3.22
CA ALA A 121 13.90 1.76 -4.15
C ALA A 121 15.24 1.54 -3.44
N ALA A 122 15.67 2.50 -2.62
CA ALA A 122 16.93 2.43 -1.90
C ALA A 122 16.90 1.40 -0.76
N GLU A 123 15.77 1.25 -0.07
CA GLU A 123 15.57 0.31 1.02
C GLU A 123 15.61 -1.14 0.54
N THR A 124 14.92 -1.45 -0.55
CA THR A 124 14.92 -2.80 -1.13
C THR A 124 16.35 -3.29 -1.41
N ALA A 125 17.18 -2.40 -1.97
CA ALA A 125 18.59 -2.68 -2.23
C ALA A 125 19.44 -2.73 -0.95
N LEU A 126 19.18 -1.86 0.02
CA LEU A 126 19.91 -1.82 1.29
C LEU A 126 19.65 -3.08 2.13
N ILE A 127 18.40 -3.54 2.23
CA ILE A 127 18.03 -4.77 2.94
C ILE A 127 18.73 -5.97 2.31
N ALA A 128 18.76 -6.04 0.97
CA ALA A 128 19.46 -7.10 0.26
C ALA A 128 20.96 -7.14 0.61
N ALA A 129 21.60 -5.99 0.81
CA ALA A 129 23.01 -5.92 1.21
C ALA A 129 23.25 -6.11 2.72
N ALA A 130 22.31 -5.70 3.57
CA ALA A 130 22.47 -5.65 5.02
C ALA A 130 22.05 -6.95 5.73
N VAL A 131 21.07 -7.69 5.18
CA VAL A 131 20.48 -8.86 5.84
C VAL A 131 20.86 -10.15 5.08
N PRO A 132 21.41 -11.18 5.78
CA PRO A 132 21.69 -12.49 5.19
C PRO A 132 20.45 -13.10 4.54
N GLY A 133 20.61 -13.76 3.38
CA GLY A 133 19.51 -14.28 2.57
C GLY A 133 18.50 -15.12 3.35
N GLU A 134 18.97 -15.97 4.26
CA GLU A 134 18.17 -16.85 5.11
C GLU A 134 17.25 -16.11 6.08
N LEU A 135 17.58 -14.87 6.45
CA LEU A 135 16.84 -14.06 7.43
C LEU A 135 15.98 -12.97 6.76
N ARG A 136 16.10 -12.76 5.44
CA ARG A 136 15.37 -11.70 4.71
C ARG A 136 13.86 -11.87 4.78
N GLY A 137 13.37 -13.11 4.73
CA GLY A 137 11.94 -13.41 4.84
C GLY A 137 11.35 -12.97 6.19
N ASP A 138 11.99 -13.39 7.28
CA ASP A 138 11.62 -13.01 8.64
C ASP A 138 11.72 -11.49 8.86
N PHE A 139 12.77 -10.86 8.32
CA PHE A 139 12.98 -9.42 8.41
C PHE A 139 11.90 -8.62 7.67
N ASN A 140 11.64 -8.96 6.41
CA ASN A 140 10.60 -8.31 5.62
C ASN A 140 9.21 -8.52 6.24
N GLY A 141 8.96 -9.70 6.82
CA GLY A 141 7.75 -9.96 7.60
C GLY A 141 7.62 -8.98 8.76
N LEU A 142 8.67 -8.81 9.56
CA LEU A 142 8.69 -7.89 10.69
C LEU A 142 8.48 -6.43 10.28
N VAL A 143 9.14 -5.98 9.19
CA VAL A 143 8.97 -4.64 8.63
C VAL A 143 7.52 -4.42 8.21
N ARG A 144 6.93 -5.34 7.43
CA ARG A 144 5.53 -5.24 6.99
C ARG A 144 4.56 -5.23 8.16
N THR A 145 4.73 -6.12 9.14
CA THR A 145 3.90 -6.13 10.36
C THR A 145 4.00 -4.81 11.11
N SER A 146 5.19 -4.21 11.15
CA SER A 146 5.40 -2.94 11.85
C SER A 146 4.71 -1.78 11.13
N ILE A 147 4.81 -1.71 9.80
CA ILE A 147 4.11 -0.71 8.98
C ILE A 147 2.59 -0.82 9.16
N GLU A 148 2.03 -2.04 9.07
CA GLU A 148 0.60 -2.26 9.28
C GLU A 148 0.16 -1.93 10.71
N SER A 149 1.02 -2.16 11.71
CA SER A 149 0.75 -1.77 13.09
C SER A 149 0.71 -0.25 13.26
N MET A 150 1.58 0.49 12.54
CA MET A 150 1.56 1.96 12.57
C MET A 150 0.26 2.52 11.99
N LYS A 151 -0.33 1.88 10.98
CA LYS A 151 -1.65 2.28 10.43
C LYS A 151 -2.79 2.19 11.45
N LEU A 152 -2.61 1.51 12.58
CA LEU A 152 -3.59 1.49 13.68
C LEU A 152 -3.48 2.72 14.58
N VAL A 153 -2.25 3.03 14.97
CA VAL A 153 -1.95 3.96 16.06
C VAL A 153 -1.72 5.38 15.52
N ALA A 154 -1.00 5.48 14.40
CA ALA A 154 -0.62 6.76 13.80
C ALA A 154 -1.82 7.63 13.39
N PRO A 155 -2.90 7.11 12.78
CA PRO A 155 -4.04 7.95 12.41
C PRO A 155 -4.76 8.55 13.63
N LEU A 156 -4.91 7.79 14.73
CA LEU A 156 -5.51 8.30 15.96
C LEU A 156 -4.62 9.31 16.66
N ALA A 157 -3.32 9.03 16.74
CA ALA A 157 -2.35 9.97 17.32
C ALA A 157 -2.28 11.26 16.50
N GLY A 158 -2.23 11.15 15.17
CA GLY A 158 -2.22 12.28 14.24
C GLY A 158 -3.49 13.11 14.30
N ALA A 159 -4.67 12.47 14.32
CA ALA A 159 -5.93 13.19 14.49
C ALA A 159 -6.05 13.85 15.87
N GLY A 160 -5.62 13.17 16.94
CA GLY A 160 -5.59 13.75 18.29
C GLY A 160 -4.67 14.97 18.36
N LEU A 161 -3.46 14.86 17.84
CA LEU A 161 -2.50 15.96 17.77
C LEU A 161 -3.02 17.12 16.91
N PHE A 162 -3.64 16.80 15.77
CA PHE A 162 -4.30 17.79 14.92
C PHE A 162 -5.42 18.53 15.67
N THR A 163 -6.27 17.82 16.42
CA THR A 163 -7.37 18.45 17.16
C THR A 163 -6.88 19.33 18.31
N ALA A 164 -5.75 18.98 18.94
CA ALA A 164 -5.22 19.71 20.08
C ALA A 164 -4.34 20.91 19.69
N PHE A 165 -3.53 20.78 18.63
CA PHE A 165 -2.49 21.76 18.28
C PHE A 165 -2.52 22.18 16.80
N GLY A 166 -3.45 21.65 16.01
CA GLY A 166 -3.59 21.95 14.58
C GLY A 166 -2.64 21.17 13.67
N GLY A 167 -2.80 21.40 12.36
CA GLY A 167 -1.98 20.79 11.31
C GLY A 167 -0.47 21.03 11.40
N PRO A 168 0.02 22.23 11.74
CA PRO A 168 1.46 22.49 11.86
C PRO A 168 2.17 21.57 12.85
N ALA A 169 1.50 21.18 13.95
CA ALA A 169 2.07 20.27 14.93
C ALA A 169 2.28 18.85 14.38
N VAL A 170 1.35 18.36 13.54
CA VAL A 170 1.48 17.05 12.90
C VAL A 170 2.57 17.07 11.83
N ALA A 171 2.68 18.16 11.06
CA ALA A 171 3.75 18.33 10.09
C ALA A 171 5.14 18.37 10.76
N LEU A 172 5.27 19.02 11.93
CA LEU A 172 6.50 19.01 12.73
C LEU A 172 6.83 17.62 13.29
N LEU A 173 5.82 16.90 13.79
CA LEU A 173 5.99 15.52 14.25
C LEU A 173 6.56 14.66 13.11
N ASP A 174 5.98 14.76 11.93
CA ASP A 174 6.41 14.02 10.74
C ASP A 174 7.83 14.42 10.30
N ALA A 175 8.12 15.72 10.28
CA ALA A 175 9.47 16.22 10.01
C ALA A 175 10.51 15.65 11.01
N VAL A 176 10.17 15.58 12.29
CA VAL A 176 11.03 14.98 13.32
C VAL A 176 11.21 13.49 13.07
N THR A 177 10.16 12.75 12.69
CA THR A 177 10.30 11.32 12.37
C THR A 177 11.22 11.08 11.18
N PHE A 178 11.19 11.94 10.15
CA PHE A 178 12.13 11.90 9.04
C PHE A 178 13.58 12.18 9.48
N VAL A 179 13.82 13.15 10.37
CA VAL A 179 15.16 13.40 10.92
C VAL A 179 15.66 12.19 11.72
N LEU A 180 14.81 11.56 12.52
CA LEU A 180 15.15 10.37 13.29
C LEU A 180 15.43 9.17 12.37
N ALA A 181 14.66 8.98 11.30
CA ALA A 181 14.91 7.97 10.28
C ALA A 181 16.24 8.21 9.56
N ALA A 182 16.54 9.46 9.17
CA ALA A 182 17.83 9.83 8.61
C ALA A 182 19.00 9.52 9.57
N ALA A 183 18.83 9.80 10.86
CA ALA A 183 19.83 9.48 11.88
C ALA A 183 20.00 7.95 12.02
N ALA A 184 18.92 7.19 12.01
CA ALA A 184 18.94 5.73 12.08
C ALA A 184 19.69 5.13 10.86
N PHE A 185 19.34 5.55 9.64
CA PHE A 185 20.01 5.11 8.41
C PHE A 185 21.48 5.55 8.35
N ARG A 186 21.80 6.73 8.90
CA ARG A 186 23.19 7.17 9.06
C ARG A 186 23.96 6.29 10.05
N LEU A 187 23.34 5.64 11.02
CA LEU A 187 24.04 4.78 11.98
C LEU A 187 24.26 3.35 11.46
N ILE A 188 23.56 2.95 10.39
CA ILE A 188 23.74 1.64 9.73
C ILE A 188 25.15 1.55 9.13
N ARG A 189 25.87 0.48 9.49
CA ARG A 189 27.22 0.18 8.99
C ARG A 189 27.14 -0.95 7.97
N VAL A 190 27.09 -0.61 6.68
CA VAL A 190 27.11 -1.58 5.57
C VAL A 190 28.14 -1.16 4.54
N ARG A 191 28.91 -2.12 4.02
CA ARG A 191 29.80 -1.94 2.87
C ARG A 191 28.97 -2.14 1.61
N GLU A 192 28.56 -1.04 0.98
CA GLU A 192 27.76 -1.09 -0.25
C GLU A 192 28.61 -1.58 -1.43
N PRO A 193 28.24 -2.69 -2.10
CA PRO A 193 28.79 -3.03 -3.41
C PRO A 193 28.44 -1.94 -4.42
N ARG A 194 29.34 -1.57 -5.33
CA ARG A 194 29.03 -0.61 -6.41
C ARG A 194 27.82 -1.09 -7.24
N PRO A 195 26.99 -0.19 -7.81
CA PRO A 195 25.91 -0.58 -8.70
C PRO A 195 26.40 -1.57 -9.76
N ALA A 196 25.74 -2.72 -9.88
CA ALA A 196 26.09 -3.71 -10.88
C ALA A 196 25.81 -3.17 -12.29
N PRO A 197 26.63 -3.49 -13.30
CA PRO A 197 26.33 -3.16 -14.69
C PRO A 197 25.02 -3.81 -15.14
N ARG A 198 24.31 -3.14 -16.05
CA ARG A 198 23.02 -3.57 -16.60
C ARG A 198 23.12 -4.98 -17.20
N SER A 199 22.07 -5.78 -16.96
CA SER A 199 21.77 -6.98 -17.76
C SER A 199 21.75 -6.65 -19.25
N GLU A 200 22.36 -7.50 -20.07
CA GLU A 200 22.40 -7.37 -21.54
C GLU A 200 21.03 -7.63 -22.22
N ARG A 201 20.02 -8.10 -21.46
CA ARG A 201 18.68 -8.37 -22.00
C ARG A 201 17.80 -7.13 -21.96
N SER A 202 17.01 -6.93 -23.02
CA SER A 202 16.04 -5.83 -23.09
C SER A 202 14.96 -5.98 -22.02
N TRP A 203 14.84 -4.98 -21.16
CA TRP A 203 13.84 -4.88 -20.08
C TRP A 203 12.40 -5.08 -20.58
N THR A 204 12.12 -4.66 -21.81
CA THR A 204 10.81 -4.86 -22.45
C THR A 204 10.50 -6.33 -22.70
N THR A 205 11.49 -7.12 -23.11
CA THR A 205 11.33 -8.55 -23.38
C THR A 205 11.10 -9.34 -22.10
N GLU A 206 11.84 -9.01 -21.04
CA GLU A 206 11.67 -9.63 -19.71
C GLU A 206 10.32 -9.28 -19.08
N THR A 207 9.87 -8.03 -19.24
CA THR A 207 8.56 -7.60 -18.74
C THR A 207 7.42 -8.27 -19.53
N ALA A 208 7.57 -8.39 -20.86
CA ALA A 208 6.58 -9.05 -21.70
C ALA A 208 6.45 -10.55 -21.39
N GLU A 209 7.54 -11.21 -21.03
CA GLU A 209 7.55 -12.63 -20.64
C GLU A 209 6.75 -12.85 -19.34
N GLY A 210 7.01 -12.07 -18.30
CA GLY A 210 6.27 -12.13 -17.03
C GLY A 210 4.78 -11.81 -17.21
N ALA A 211 4.47 -10.80 -18.04
CA ALA A 211 3.09 -10.44 -18.35
C ALA A 211 2.37 -11.53 -19.15
N ARG A 212 3.03 -12.10 -20.17
CA ARG A 212 2.47 -13.19 -20.97
C ARG A 212 2.20 -14.41 -20.10
N TYR A 213 3.13 -14.78 -19.22
CA TYR A 213 2.95 -15.89 -18.30
C TYR A 213 1.72 -15.67 -17.40
N LEU A 214 1.62 -14.51 -16.74
CA LEU A 214 0.49 -14.17 -15.88
C LEU A 214 -0.85 -14.22 -16.63
N TRP A 215 -0.89 -13.70 -17.86
CA TRP A 215 -2.12 -13.61 -18.65
C TRP A 215 -2.64 -14.97 -19.13
N HIS A 216 -1.74 -15.91 -19.39
CA HIS A 216 -2.10 -17.26 -19.83
C HIS A 216 -2.30 -18.22 -18.66
N HIS A 217 -1.84 -17.88 -17.45
CA HIS A 217 -1.99 -18.75 -16.29
C HIS A 217 -3.43 -18.71 -15.75
N PRO A 218 -4.15 -19.86 -15.75
CA PRO A 218 -5.59 -19.92 -15.43
C PRO A 218 -5.92 -19.57 -13.98
N VAL A 219 -4.95 -19.72 -13.06
CA VAL A 219 -5.12 -19.39 -11.63
C VAL A 219 -4.68 -17.96 -11.32
N LEU A 220 -3.57 -17.48 -11.89
CA LEU A 220 -2.99 -16.18 -11.52
C LEU A 220 -3.82 -15.02 -12.07
N ARG A 221 -4.17 -15.08 -13.35
CA ARG A 221 -4.94 -14.03 -14.02
C ARG A 221 -6.21 -13.63 -13.26
N PRO A 222 -7.14 -14.54 -12.93
CA PRO A 222 -8.38 -14.14 -12.24
C PRO A 222 -8.12 -13.61 -10.82
N LEU A 223 -7.15 -14.15 -10.08
CA LEU A 223 -6.83 -13.68 -8.74
C LEU A 223 -6.23 -12.28 -8.74
N VAL A 224 -5.25 -12.03 -9.61
CA VAL A 224 -4.58 -10.73 -9.74
C VAL A 224 -5.57 -9.67 -10.23
N LEU A 225 -6.38 -9.98 -11.24
CA LEU A 225 -7.41 -9.06 -11.73
C LEU A 225 -8.47 -8.76 -10.67
N ALA A 226 -8.96 -9.77 -9.97
CA ALA A 226 -9.93 -9.56 -8.89
C ALA A 226 -9.36 -8.73 -7.74
N GLY A 227 -8.10 -8.97 -7.36
CA GLY A 227 -7.39 -8.15 -6.38
C GLY A 227 -7.23 -6.70 -6.83
N GLY A 228 -6.87 -6.46 -8.10
CA GLY A 228 -6.75 -5.11 -8.67
C GLY A 228 -8.09 -4.37 -8.69
N VAL A 229 -9.18 -5.05 -9.06
CA VAL A 229 -10.51 -4.46 -9.00
C VAL A 229 -10.95 -4.16 -7.56
N ALA A 230 -10.62 -5.03 -6.60
CA ALA A 230 -10.86 -4.76 -5.17
C ALA A 230 -10.09 -3.51 -4.68
N MET A 231 -8.86 -3.31 -5.15
CA MET A 231 -8.05 -2.12 -4.86
C MET A 231 -8.65 -0.84 -5.48
N VAL A 232 -9.17 -0.92 -6.71
CA VAL A 232 -9.91 0.18 -7.35
C VAL A 232 -11.16 0.54 -6.54
N ALA A 233 -11.97 -0.46 -6.17
CA ALA A 233 -13.17 -0.27 -5.36
C ALA A 233 -12.84 0.34 -3.98
N SER A 234 -11.75 -0.10 -3.35
CA SER A 234 -11.26 0.47 -2.08
C SER A 234 -10.85 1.93 -2.25
N SER A 235 -10.16 2.28 -3.34
CA SER A 235 -9.74 3.66 -3.62
C SER A 235 -10.94 4.59 -3.85
N LEU A 236 -11.95 4.13 -4.60
CA LEU A 236 -13.21 4.85 -4.79
C LEU A 236 -13.96 5.03 -3.47
N SER A 237 -14.06 3.99 -2.65
CA SER A 237 -14.70 4.10 -1.33
C SER A 237 -13.94 5.04 -0.38
N SER A 238 -12.61 5.03 -0.43
CA SER A 238 -11.76 5.89 0.39
C SER A 238 -11.97 7.38 0.08
N ALA A 239 -12.02 7.75 -1.21
CA ALA A 239 -12.27 9.11 -1.66
C ALA A 239 -13.61 9.69 -1.15
N ALA A 240 -14.64 8.85 -1.00
CA ALA A 240 -15.95 9.26 -0.48
C ALA A 240 -16.00 9.41 1.05
N THR A 241 -14.93 9.10 1.78
CA THR A 241 -14.94 9.03 3.26
C THR A 241 -15.28 10.37 3.91
N TYR A 242 -14.67 11.48 3.46
CA TYR A 242 -14.91 12.79 4.07
C TYR A 242 -16.34 13.27 3.80
N ALA A 243 -16.84 13.11 2.57
CA ALA A 243 -18.23 13.44 2.23
C ALA A 243 -19.25 12.59 3.01
N MET A 244 -18.96 11.29 3.19
CA MET A 244 -19.79 10.41 4.03
C MET A 244 -19.82 10.86 5.49
N LEU A 245 -18.69 11.31 6.04
CA LEU A 245 -18.63 11.81 7.42
C LEU A 245 -19.38 13.13 7.59
N ASP A 246 -19.20 14.04 6.64
CA ASP A 246 -19.80 15.37 6.67
C ASP A 246 -21.32 15.31 6.45
N VAL A 247 -21.75 14.82 5.28
CA VAL A 247 -23.16 14.80 4.86
C VAL A 247 -23.92 13.62 5.46
N GLY A 248 -23.29 12.45 5.52
CA GLY A 248 -23.97 11.21 5.92
C GLY A 248 -24.12 11.03 7.42
N LEU A 249 -23.07 11.34 8.19
CA LEU A 249 -23.00 11.11 9.62
C LEU A 249 -22.94 12.39 10.47
N HIS A 250 -22.78 13.56 9.85
CA HIS A 250 -22.60 14.84 10.54
C HIS A 250 -21.51 14.78 11.62
N ARG A 251 -20.38 14.15 11.27
CA ARG A 251 -19.22 13.98 12.14
C ARG A 251 -18.06 14.82 11.65
N SER A 252 -17.21 15.24 12.58
CA SER A 252 -15.99 15.95 12.25
C SER A 252 -15.08 15.10 11.37
N PRO A 253 -14.27 15.71 10.48
CA PRO A 253 -13.34 14.96 9.63
C PRO A 253 -12.33 14.12 10.45
N ALA A 254 -12.04 14.52 11.69
CA ALA A 254 -11.20 13.75 12.62
C ALA A 254 -11.76 12.35 12.94
N PHE A 255 -13.07 12.14 12.80
CA PHE A 255 -13.69 10.82 12.97
C PHE A 255 -13.21 9.80 11.92
N ALA A 256 -12.63 10.25 10.80
CA ALA A 256 -11.96 9.37 9.83
C ALA A 256 -10.86 8.51 10.49
N ALA A 257 -10.19 9.02 11.53
CA ALA A 257 -9.19 8.26 12.29
C ALA A 257 -9.79 6.99 12.92
N VAL A 258 -10.99 7.09 13.50
CA VAL A 258 -11.69 5.96 14.12
C VAL A 258 -12.00 4.89 13.08
N LEU A 259 -12.49 5.30 11.90
CA LEU A 259 -12.78 4.38 10.80
C LEU A 259 -11.51 3.69 10.28
N THR A 260 -10.41 4.43 10.15
CA THR A 260 -9.12 3.89 9.69
C THR A 260 -8.53 2.92 10.70
N THR A 261 -8.60 3.20 12.00
CA THR A 261 -8.14 2.26 13.03
C THR A 261 -8.97 0.99 13.06
N LEU A 262 -10.30 1.07 12.91
CA LEU A 262 -11.14 -0.13 12.79
C LEU A 262 -10.80 -0.95 11.55
N GLN A 263 -10.55 -0.30 10.41
CA GLN A 263 -10.07 -0.98 9.21
C GLN A 263 -8.72 -1.67 9.47
N GLY A 264 -7.74 -0.96 10.04
CA GLY A 264 -6.45 -1.58 10.35
C GLY A 264 -6.60 -2.76 11.34
N LEU A 265 -7.48 -2.67 12.34
CA LEU A 265 -7.73 -3.77 13.30
C LEU A 265 -8.22 -5.01 12.56
N GLY A 266 -9.18 -4.82 11.65
CA GLY A 266 -9.64 -5.87 10.75
C GLY A 266 -8.50 -6.43 9.89
N SER A 267 -7.59 -5.59 9.40
CA SER A 267 -6.46 -6.02 8.56
C SER A 267 -5.41 -6.84 9.32
N VAL A 268 -5.17 -6.52 10.59
CA VAL A 268 -4.31 -7.36 11.44
C VAL A 268 -4.96 -8.72 11.69
N VAL A 269 -6.24 -8.75 12.04
CA VAL A 269 -6.98 -10.00 12.26
C VAL A 269 -7.01 -10.86 11.00
N SER A 270 -7.24 -10.27 9.83
CA SER A 270 -7.25 -10.99 8.56
C SER A 270 -5.87 -11.54 8.20
N GLY A 271 -4.79 -10.77 8.38
CA GLY A 271 -3.43 -11.25 8.18
C GLY A 271 -3.08 -12.46 9.06
N LEU A 272 -3.46 -12.44 10.33
CA LEU A 272 -3.25 -13.55 11.26
C LEU A 272 -4.09 -14.79 10.90
N ALA A 273 -5.32 -14.59 10.42
CA ALA A 273 -6.22 -15.67 10.03
C ALA A 273 -5.91 -16.27 8.65
N ALA A 274 -5.28 -15.50 7.75
CA ALA A 274 -5.12 -15.84 6.34
C ALA A 274 -4.43 -17.20 6.13
N GLY A 275 -3.33 -17.46 6.84
CA GLY A 275 -2.61 -18.73 6.71
C GLY A 275 -3.45 -19.95 7.13
N ALA A 276 -4.28 -19.82 8.16
CA ALA A 276 -5.17 -20.91 8.59
C ALA A 276 -6.32 -21.14 7.61
N LEU A 277 -6.88 -20.06 7.05
CA LEU A 277 -7.97 -20.09 6.09
C LEU A 277 -7.53 -20.62 4.72
N LEU A 278 -6.35 -20.22 4.23
CA LEU A 278 -5.77 -20.70 2.97
C LEU A 278 -5.46 -22.20 2.99
N ARG A 279 -5.21 -22.80 4.16
CA ARG A 279 -5.07 -24.26 4.29
C ARG A 279 -6.41 -25.00 4.23
N ARG A 280 -7.52 -24.32 4.52
CA ARG A 280 -8.86 -24.91 4.63
C ARG A 280 -9.74 -24.65 3.41
N MET A 281 -9.39 -23.65 2.59
CA MET A 281 -10.18 -23.21 1.46
C MET A 281 -9.30 -22.95 0.23
N PRO A 282 -9.80 -23.21 -0.99
CA PRO A 282 -9.10 -22.84 -2.22
C PRO A 282 -8.85 -21.32 -2.29
N GLU A 283 -7.72 -20.93 -2.90
CA GLU A 283 -7.30 -19.52 -3.01
C GLU A 283 -8.37 -18.63 -3.67
N ARG A 284 -9.10 -19.15 -4.67
CA ARG A 284 -10.21 -18.46 -5.34
C ARG A 284 -11.38 -18.18 -4.38
N THR A 285 -11.78 -19.18 -3.58
CA THR A 285 -12.87 -19.03 -2.60
C THR A 285 -12.47 -18.08 -1.47
N PHE A 286 -11.22 -18.20 -1.01
CA PHE A 286 -10.66 -17.30 0.01
C PHE A 286 -10.64 -15.84 -0.47
N ALA A 287 -10.13 -15.58 -1.68
CA ALA A 287 -10.14 -14.25 -2.29
C ALA A 287 -11.57 -13.72 -2.47
N ALA A 288 -12.49 -14.52 -3.01
CA ALA A 288 -13.85 -14.10 -3.25
C ALA A 288 -14.62 -13.80 -1.95
N ALA A 289 -14.45 -14.62 -0.91
CA ALA A 289 -15.04 -14.37 0.40
C ALA A 289 -14.54 -13.06 1.00
N GLY A 290 -13.24 -12.76 0.84
CA GLY A 290 -12.66 -11.48 1.23
C GLY A 290 -13.23 -10.29 0.48
N ILE A 291 -13.31 -10.38 -0.84
CA ILE A 291 -13.90 -9.33 -1.69
C ILE A 291 -15.37 -9.12 -1.33
N ALA A 292 -16.13 -10.20 -1.10
CA ALA A 292 -17.53 -10.10 -0.69
C ALA A 292 -17.68 -9.42 0.68
N LEU A 293 -16.86 -9.79 1.67
CA LEU A 293 -16.87 -9.16 3.00
C LEU A 293 -16.48 -7.68 2.91
N PHE A 294 -15.45 -7.36 2.13
CA PHE A 294 -15.07 -5.98 1.83
C PHE A 294 -16.23 -5.20 1.21
N ALA A 295 -16.88 -5.78 0.20
CA ALA A 295 -17.97 -5.14 -0.51
C ALA A 295 -19.19 -4.89 0.39
N LEU A 296 -19.55 -5.85 1.24
CA LEU A 296 -20.59 -5.67 2.26
C LEU A 296 -20.21 -4.58 3.25
N GLY A 297 -18.93 -4.50 3.64
CA GLY A 297 -18.42 -3.44 4.50
C GLY A 297 -18.52 -2.04 3.86
N VAL A 298 -18.17 -1.92 2.57
CA VAL A 298 -18.35 -0.69 1.79
C VAL A 298 -19.84 -0.34 1.69
N LEU A 299 -20.72 -1.29 1.36
CA LEU A 299 -22.15 -1.04 1.23
C LEU A 299 -22.79 -0.64 2.56
N ALA A 300 -22.37 -1.21 3.69
CA ALA A 300 -22.82 -0.82 5.01
C ALA A 300 -22.54 0.66 5.31
N ARG A 301 -21.44 1.21 4.76
CA ARG A 301 -21.08 2.63 4.86
C ARG A 301 -21.99 3.57 4.06
N SER A 302 -22.85 3.05 3.18
CA SER A 302 -23.87 3.85 2.52
C SER A 302 -25.03 4.21 3.47
N THR A 303 -25.15 3.54 4.62
CA THR A 303 -26.25 3.80 5.57
C THR A 303 -25.93 4.98 6.50
N PRO A 304 -26.93 5.72 6.99
CA PRO A 304 -26.73 6.77 7.99
C PRO A 304 -26.50 6.20 9.42
N SER A 305 -26.49 4.87 9.59
CA SER A 305 -26.37 4.23 10.89
C SER A 305 -24.91 4.12 11.31
N LEU A 306 -24.54 4.84 12.37
CA LEU A 306 -23.17 4.82 12.89
C LEU A 306 -22.68 3.39 13.24
N PRO A 307 -23.45 2.52 13.93
CA PRO A 307 -23.03 1.14 14.16
C PRO A 307 -22.73 0.36 12.87
N LEU A 308 -23.52 0.56 11.81
CA LEU A 308 -23.28 -0.10 10.51
C LEU A 308 -22.04 0.44 9.81
N VAL A 309 -21.75 1.74 9.92
CA VAL A 309 -20.51 2.35 9.38
C VAL A 309 -19.28 1.83 10.11
N LEU A 310 -19.34 1.70 11.44
CA LEU A 310 -18.24 1.14 12.25
C LEU A 310 -18.02 -0.34 11.95
N ALA A 311 -19.10 -1.14 11.93
CA ALA A 311 -19.03 -2.55 11.55
C ALA A 311 -18.52 -2.73 10.10
N GLY A 312 -18.97 -1.87 9.19
CA GLY A 312 -18.54 -1.85 7.80
C GLY A 312 -17.06 -1.51 7.65
N SER A 313 -16.54 -0.59 8.46
CA SER A 313 -15.11 -0.25 8.48
C SER A 313 -14.26 -1.42 8.96
N LEU A 314 -14.70 -2.12 10.01
CA LEU A 314 -14.04 -3.36 10.45
C LEU A 314 -14.09 -4.45 9.37
N ALA A 315 -15.24 -4.62 8.70
CA ALA A 315 -15.41 -5.58 7.62
C ALA A 315 -14.53 -5.29 6.38
N ILE A 316 -14.37 -4.01 6.01
CA ILE A 316 -13.42 -3.58 4.98
C ILE A 316 -12.00 -4.03 5.35
N GLY A 317 -11.59 -3.77 6.60
CA GLY A 317 -10.31 -4.19 7.13
C GLY A 317 -10.08 -5.70 7.08
N LEU A 318 -11.11 -6.48 7.43
CA LEU A 318 -11.06 -7.94 7.41
C LEU A 318 -11.02 -8.51 5.98
N GLY A 319 -11.79 -7.94 5.06
CA GLY A 319 -12.01 -8.50 3.73
C GLY A 319 -10.94 -8.13 2.71
N LEU A 320 -10.50 -6.86 2.69
CA LEU A 320 -9.62 -6.33 1.64
C LEU A 320 -8.25 -7.01 1.54
N PRO A 321 -7.59 -7.41 2.65
CA PRO A 321 -6.29 -8.07 2.56
C PRO A 321 -6.33 -9.48 1.95
N TYR A 322 -7.45 -10.20 2.05
CA TYR A 322 -7.56 -11.57 1.54
C TYR A 322 -7.29 -11.71 0.03
N PRO A 323 -7.91 -10.94 -0.88
CA PRO A 323 -7.58 -11.03 -2.31
C PRO A 323 -6.13 -10.66 -2.63
N LEU A 324 -5.51 -9.74 -1.88
CA LEU A 324 -4.09 -9.42 -2.02
C LEU A 324 -3.19 -10.58 -1.60
N ILE A 325 -3.46 -11.15 -0.43
CA ILE A 325 -2.72 -12.30 0.09
C ILE A 325 -2.88 -13.49 -0.87
N ALA A 326 -4.10 -13.75 -1.36
CA ALA A 326 -4.36 -14.81 -2.32
C ALA A 326 -3.58 -14.61 -3.62
N ALA A 327 -3.65 -13.43 -4.23
CA ALA A 327 -2.97 -13.13 -5.49
C ALA A 327 -1.44 -13.25 -5.35
N LEU A 328 -0.85 -12.66 -4.31
CA LEU A 328 0.60 -12.69 -4.10
C LEU A 328 1.08 -14.10 -3.71
N THR A 329 0.30 -14.85 -2.94
CA THR A 329 0.62 -16.24 -2.60
C THR A 329 0.54 -17.15 -3.81
N ALA A 330 -0.49 -16.99 -4.65
CA ALA A 330 -0.62 -17.74 -5.90
C ALA A 330 0.58 -17.48 -6.81
N VAL A 331 0.99 -16.21 -6.96
CA VAL A 331 2.19 -15.85 -7.74
C VAL A 331 3.43 -16.57 -7.20
N GLN A 332 3.60 -16.63 -5.88
CA GLN A 332 4.75 -17.32 -5.27
C GLN A 332 4.72 -18.84 -5.46
N ARG A 333 3.53 -19.46 -5.48
CA ARG A 333 3.38 -20.92 -5.52
C ARG A 333 3.35 -21.48 -6.93
N GLU A 334 2.71 -20.78 -7.85
CA GLU A 334 2.45 -21.27 -9.20
C GLU A 334 3.56 -20.85 -10.20
N THR A 335 4.36 -19.84 -9.87
CA THR A 335 5.38 -19.33 -10.80
C THR A 335 6.74 -20.03 -10.61
N PRO A 336 7.37 -20.53 -11.69
CA PRO A 336 8.74 -21.03 -11.66
C PRO A 336 9.72 -19.99 -11.11
N GLY A 337 10.75 -20.44 -10.38
CA GLY A 337 11.71 -19.55 -9.71
C GLY A 337 12.37 -18.52 -10.63
N GLU A 338 12.64 -18.89 -11.89
CA GLU A 338 13.27 -18.02 -12.89
C GLU A 338 12.36 -16.87 -13.36
N LEU A 339 11.03 -17.07 -13.31
CA LEU A 339 10.03 -16.08 -13.73
C LEU A 339 9.40 -15.33 -12.56
N LEU A 340 9.58 -15.80 -11.33
CA LEU A 340 8.91 -15.30 -10.14
C LEU A 340 9.04 -13.78 -9.97
N GLY A 341 10.23 -13.23 -10.13
CA GLY A 341 10.45 -11.77 -10.03
C GLY A 341 9.68 -10.97 -11.07
N ARG A 342 9.65 -11.44 -12.32
CA ARG A 342 8.97 -10.78 -13.45
C ARG A 342 7.44 -10.83 -13.32
N VAL A 343 6.92 -11.98 -12.92
CA VAL A 343 5.49 -12.19 -12.67
C VAL A 343 5.03 -11.43 -11.44
N ALA A 344 5.81 -11.43 -10.35
CA ALA A 344 5.50 -10.66 -9.14
C ALA A 344 5.49 -9.15 -9.39
N ALA A 345 6.41 -8.63 -10.20
CA ALA A 345 6.40 -7.23 -10.62
C ALA A 345 5.13 -6.90 -11.42
N THR A 346 4.78 -7.73 -12.40
CA THR A 346 3.55 -7.54 -13.21
C THR A 346 2.29 -7.60 -12.34
N ALA A 347 2.21 -8.59 -11.44
CA ALA A 347 1.09 -8.73 -10.52
C ALA A 347 0.95 -7.50 -9.61
N SER A 348 2.06 -7.02 -9.04
CA SER A 348 2.07 -5.83 -8.18
C SER A 348 1.59 -4.59 -8.94
N THR A 349 2.03 -4.40 -10.19
CA THR A 349 1.56 -3.31 -11.04
C THR A 349 0.04 -3.39 -11.27
N LEU A 350 -0.48 -4.56 -11.61
CA LEU A 350 -1.92 -4.75 -11.84
C LEU A 350 -2.77 -4.56 -10.57
N LEU A 351 -2.21 -4.88 -9.40
CA LEU A 351 -2.87 -4.69 -8.11
C LEU A 351 -2.93 -3.21 -7.70
N TYR A 352 -1.81 -2.49 -7.80
CA TYR A 352 -1.67 -1.17 -7.19
C TYR A 352 -1.72 0.00 -8.18
N ALA A 353 -1.23 -0.13 -9.42
CA ALA A 353 -1.19 1.01 -10.36
C ALA A 353 -2.57 1.63 -10.65
N PRO A 354 -3.68 0.86 -10.76
CA PRO A 354 -5.00 1.42 -10.96
C PRO A 354 -5.52 2.27 -9.79
N THR A 355 -4.97 2.14 -8.57
CA THR A 355 -5.48 2.82 -7.36
C THR A 355 -5.38 4.32 -7.44
N GLY A 356 -4.26 4.87 -7.93
CA GLY A 356 -4.08 6.31 -8.09
C GLY A 356 -5.09 6.93 -9.06
N LEU A 357 -5.39 6.24 -10.17
CA LEU A 357 -6.40 6.68 -11.13
C LEU A 357 -7.81 6.59 -10.53
N ALA A 358 -8.11 5.50 -9.83
CA ALA A 358 -9.38 5.33 -9.13
C ALA A 358 -9.59 6.40 -8.06
N LEU A 359 -8.54 6.80 -7.35
CA LEU A 359 -8.57 7.87 -6.36
C LEU A 359 -8.83 9.25 -7.00
N LEU A 360 -8.21 9.52 -8.16
CA LEU A 360 -8.47 10.74 -8.94
C LEU A 360 -9.91 10.80 -9.44
N VAL A 361 -10.39 9.71 -10.05
CA VAL A 361 -11.77 9.58 -10.52
C VAL A 361 -12.74 9.75 -9.35
N GLY A 362 -12.48 9.05 -8.23
CA GLY A 362 -13.28 9.16 -7.02
C GLY A 362 -13.30 10.57 -6.43
N THR A 363 -12.19 11.29 -6.49
CA THR A 363 -12.11 12.70 -6.07
C THR A 363 -13.01 13.59 -6.92
N GLY A 364 -13.01 13.40 -8.24
CA GLY A 364 -13.88 14.11 -9.16
C GLY A 364 -15.37 13.76 -8.97
N MET A 365 -15.68 12.49 -8.71
CA MET A 365 -17.04 12.03 -8.46
C MET A 365 -17.66 12.69 -7.22
N VAL A 366 -16.92 12.80 -6.12
CA VAL A 366 -17.39 13.46 -4.88
C VAL A 366 -17.74 14.94 -5.11
N ALA A 367 -17.13 15.60 -6.11
CA ALA A 367 -17.40 17.00 -6.38
C ALA A 367 -18.78 17.26 -7.05
N GLY A 368 -19.35 16.26 -7.74
CA GLY A 368 -20.58 16.43 -8.53
C GLY A 368 -21.67 15.40 -8.26
N LEU A 369 -21.37 14.32 -7.53
CA LEU A 369 -22.30 13.24 -7.23
C LEU A 369 -22.43 13.05 -5.72
N ASP A 370 -23.59 12.52 -5.30
CA ASP A 370 -23.78 12.07 -3.93
C ASP A 370 -22.78 10.96 -3.61
N TYR A 371 -22.12 11.05 -2.45
CA TYR A 371 -21.14 10.08 -1.96
C TYR A 371 -21.70 8.65 -1.94
N ARG A 372 -23.02 8.48 -1.75
CA ARG A 372 -23.72 7.19 -1.76
C ARG A 372 -23.62 6.51 -3.11
N VAL A 373 -23.70 7.25 -4.22
CA VAL A 373 -23.55 6.70 -5.56
C VAL A 373 -22.17 6.06 -5.69
N GLN A 374 -21.13 6.78 -5.27
CA GLN A 374 -19.76 6.28 -5.31
C GLN A 374 -19.53 5.07 -4.41
N ILE A 375 -20.07 5.07 -3.18
CA ILE A 375 -20.01 3.92 -2.27
C ILE A 375 -20.74 2.70 -2.86
N ILE A 376 -21.94 2.90 -3.41
CA ILE A 376 -22.73 1.82 -4.02
C ILE A 376 -22.02 1.29 -5.27
N THR A 377 -21.47 2.15 -6.12
CA THR A 377 -20.69 1.73 -7.29
C THR A 377 -19.47 0.91 -6.87
N ALA A 378 -18.70 1.36 -5.87
CA ALA A 378 -17.56 0.62 -5.35
C ALA A 378 -17.96 -0.75 -4.76
N GLY A 379 -19.03 -0.77 -3.95
CA GLY A 379 -19.54 -2.00 -3.33
C GLY A 379 -20.10 -3.00 -4.35
N THR A 380 -20.86 -2.54 -5.32
CA THR A 380 -21.43 -3.39 -6.38
C THR A 380 -20.36 -3.91 -7.35
N LEU A 381 -19.37 -3.09 -7.70
CA LEU A 381 -18.18 -3.52 -8.47
C LEU A 381 -17.44 -4.65 -7.76
N ALA A 382 -17.21 -4.50 -6.45
CA ALA A 382 -16.55 -5.51 -5.65
C ALA A 382 -17.40 -6.79 -5.51
N LEU A 383 -18.71 -6.68 -5.22
CA LEU A 383 -19.61 -7.84 -5.18
C LEU A 383 -19.66 -8.58 -6.52
N GLY A 384 -19.76 -7.85 -7.64
CA GLY A 384 -19.73 -8.43 -8.98
C GLY A 384 -18.42 -9.17 -9.24
N THR A 385 -17.30 -8.62 -8.79
CA THR A 385 -15.98 -9.28 -8.88
C THR A 385 -15.92 -10.55 -8.05
N ALA A 386 -16.45 -10.55 -6.83
CA ALA A 386 -16.55 -11.75 -5.99
C ALA A 386 -17.41 -12.83 -6.65
N ALA A 387 -18.57 -12.45 -7.21
CA ALA A 387 -19.47 -13.35 -7.91
C ALA A 387 -18.80 -13.95 -9.16
N VAL A 388 -18.17 -13.12 -10.00
CA VAL A 388 -17.42 -13.59 -11.18
C VAL A 388 -16.31 -14.55 -10.76
N LEU A 389 -15.58 -14.26 -9.69
CA LEU A 389 -14.49 -15.12 -9.23
C LEU A 389 -14.97 -16.49 -8.73
N LEU A 390 -16.17 -16.57 -8.13
CA LEU A 390 -16.79 -17.81 -7.68
C LEU A 390 -17.47 -18.60 -8.80
N LEU A 391 -18.11 -17.91 -9.75
CA LEU A 391 -18.91 -18.51 -10.83
C LEU A 391 -18.07 -18.86 -12.06
N ALA A 392 -16.90 -18.25 -12.23
CA ALA A 392 -16.02 -18.55 -13.35
C ALA A 392 -15.60 -20.03 -13.32
N PRO A 393 -15.65 -20.74 -14.46
CA PRO A 393 -15.24 -22.13 -14.55
C PRO A 393 -13.87 -22.37 -13.91
N LYS A 394 -13.73 -23.52 -13.25
CA LYS A 394 -12.41 -24.02 -12.84
C LYS A 394 -11.69 -24.43 -14.11
N ASN A 395 -10.86 -23.54 -14.65
CA ASN A 395 -9.87 -23.93 -15.65
C ASN A 395 -8.81 -24.75 -14.90
N THR A 396 -9.07 -26.04 -14.71
CA THR A 396 -8.05 -27.00 -14.33
C THR A 396 -6.95 -26.93 -15.38
N PRO A 397 -5.69 -26.67 -15.00
CA PRO A 397 -4.58 -26.75 -15.93
C PRO A 397 -4.59 -28.14 -16.57
N ASP A 398 -4.53 -28.18 -17.90
CA ASP A 398 -4.40 -29.44 -18.63
C ASP A 398 -3.04 -30.05 -18.24
N PRO A 399 -2.98 -31.27 -17.65
CA PRO A 399 -1.73 -31.87 -17.16
C PRO A 399 -0.63 -31.92 -18.23
N ASN A 400 -1.01 -31.96 -19.51
CA ASN A 400 -0.10 -32.01 -20.65
C ASN A 400 0.56 -30.66 -20.98
N SER A 401 0.03 -29.53 -20.50
CA SER A 401 0.61 -28.20 -20.75
C SER A 401 1.86 -27.90 -19.91
N LEU A 402 1.97 -28.52 -18.73
CA LEU A 402 3.15 -28.41 -17.84
C LEU A 402 4.32 -29.30 -18.30
N ALA A 403 4.03 -30.43 -18.95
CA ALA A 403 5.05 -31.30 -19.52
C ALA A 403 5.77 -30.67 -20.73
N ALA A 404 5.04 -29.87 -21.54
CA ALA A 404 5.59 -29.24 -22.73
C ALA A 404 6.65 -28.15 -22.44
N HIS A 405 6.69 -27.59 -21.22
CA HIS A 405 7.70 -26.60 -20.81
C HIS A 405 8.82 -27.19 -19.95
N GLY A 406 8.73 -28.48 -19.59
CA GLY A 406 9.75 -29.21 -18.81
C GLY A 406 10.62 -30.18 -19.61
N MET A 407 10.39 -30.33 -20.92
CA MET A 407 11.11 -31.27 -21.78
C MET A 407 11.97 -30.56 -22.82
N SER A 408 13.04 -29.90 -22.34
CA SER A 408 14.27 -29.74 -23.12
C SER A 408 15.49 -30.04 -22.23
N ALA A 409 15.38 -31.04 -21.36
CA ALA A 409 16.55 -31.79 -20.94
C ALA A 409 16.81 -32.81 -22.05
N GLU A 410 17.78 -32.52 -22.92
CA GLU A 410 18.27 -33.43 -23.95
C GLU A 410 18.58 -34.81 -23.35
N PRO A 411 18.10 -35.91 -23.94
CA PRO A 411 18.71 -37.20 -23.77
C PRO A 411 19.81 -37.40 -24.82
N GLY A 412 21.07 -37.35 -24.37
CA GLY A 412 22.20 -38.04 -25.01
C GLY A 412 23.23 -37.16 -25.73
N GLN A 413 24.40 -36.98 -25.12
CA GLN A 413 25.63 -37.70 -25.47
C GLN A 413 26.68 -37.57 -24.35
#